data_AF-A0A433D0K9-F1
#
_entry.id   AF-A0A433D0K9-F1
#
_cell.length_a   1.000
_cell.length_b   1.000
_cell.length_c   1.000
_cell.angle_alpha   90.00
_cell.angle_beta   90.00
_cell.angle_gamma   90.00
#
_symmetry.space_group_name_H-M   'P 1'
#
loop_
_entity.id
_entity.type
_entity.pdbx_description
1 polymer ?
#
loop_
_entity_poly.entity_id
_entity_poly.type
_entity_poly.pdbx_seq_one_letter_code
_entity_poly.pdbx_strand_id
1 'polypeptide(L)'
;MEMSYVTDIDDVTSVAKYGRRSSTPSQSFAVHCYAVDDCCILNPTPPMSVFLKNPIAILPIHIPGAAYPLKGILYLIQHASLARPIITSFLFTLLAALTTIPILFLILYRPQHNLITNLLSSFPTLLTFTFLKIRLTTWTPLILCLAESSLLVSFLMNHWAHAARGTIHLFQDVLKRHDTRIGPLVQDGVEFFPSSPPATTGLERAFELFERFALWVVTFPLNFVPGIGTAVFLYLNGKARGGKVHEAYFDLKGMNFKQRERWVAKRRVQYTAFGVVAQALEMLPGVGFVFGAALWAVELEEEQEQLRKAIEAPSKPFCSDRKYDAR
;
A
#
# COMPACT_ATOMS: atom_id res chain seq x y z
N MET A 1 40.20 16.81 -19.46
CA MET A 1 39.74 17.58 -18.29
C MET A 1 38.55 16.85 -17.68
N GLU A 2 38.73 15.64 -17.16
CA GLU A 2 39.49 15.28 -15.93
C GLU A 2 38.73 15.59 -14.64
N MET A 3 37.83 14.66 -14.31
CA MET A 3 37.86 13.85 -13.08
C MET A 3 38.92 14.20 -12.02
N SER A 4 38.49 14.34 -10.77
CA SER A 4 39.26 13.92 -9.59
C SER A 4 38.33 13.68 -8.39
N TYR A 5 38.50 12.52 -7.76
CA TYR A 5 37.91 12.16 -6.47
C TYR A 5 38.74 12.80 -5.34
N VAL A 6 38.13 13.01 -4.17
CA VAL A 6 38.87 13.10 -2.90
C VAL A 6 38.29 12.09 -1.92
N THR A 7 39.07 11.04 -1.67
CA THR A 7 39.03 10.22 -0.47
C THR A 7 39.79 10.94 0.64
N ASP A 8 39.31 10.88 1.89
CA ASP A 8 40.18 10.35 2.94
C ASP A 8 39.43 9.84 4.17
N ILE A 9 40.08 8.92 4.89
CA ILE A 9 39.69 8.34 6.17
C ILE A 9 40.95 8.40 7.03
N ASP A 10 40.92 9.03 8.22
CA ASP A 10 41.65 8.63 9.43
C ASP A 10 41.48 9.65 10.60
N ASP A 11 42.03 9.31 11.78
CA ASP A 11 41.95 9.97 13.10
C ASP A 11 40.54 10.06 13.74
N VAL A 12 40.15 9.25 14.73
CA VAL A 12 40.88 8.50 15.80
C VAL A 12 41.53 9.39 16.88
N THR A 13 40.69 9.78 17.86
CA THR A 13 41.00 10.05 19.28
C THR A 13 42.18 10.98 19.64
N SER A 14 41.90 12.23 20.05
CA SER A 14 42.76 12.97 21.01
C SER A 14 42.18 14.27 21.63
N VAL A 15 41.11 14.21 22.45
CA VAL A 15 40.84 15.31 23.42
C VAL A 15 40.43 14.79 24.79
N ALA A 16 41.44 14.52 25.63
CA ALA A 16 41.28 14.46 27.07
C ALA A 16 42.03 15.65 27.70
N LYS A 17 41.29 16.58 28.33
CA LYS A 17 41.69 17.44 29.48
C LYS A 17 40.72 18.62 29.65
N TYR A 18 39.87 18.55 30.66
CA TYR A 18 39.57 19.72 31.50
C TYR A 18 39.36 19.23 32.92
N GLY A 19 40.25 19.65 33.84
CA GLY A 19 40.18 19.27 35.25
C GLY A 19 39.85 20.45 36.14
N ARG A 20 39.28 20.18 37.32
CA ARG A 20 39.35 21.08 38.47
C ARG A 20 39.30 20.26 39.78
N ARG A 21 40.15 20.65 40.74
CA ARG A 21 40.26 20.10 42.13
C ARG A 21 38.97 20.44 42.93
N SER A 22 38.60 19.89 44.09
CA SER A 22 39.25 19.10 45.18
C SER A 22 38.13 18.43 46.04
N SER A 23 38.28 17.62 47.11
CA SER A 23 39.41 16.97 47.83
C SER A 23 38.89 16.00 48.93
N THR A 24 39.63 14.90 49.19
CA THR A 24 39.76 14.13 50.49
C THR A 24 38.54 13.45 51.15
N PRO A 25 38.73 12.37 51.96
CA PRO A 25 39.65 11.22 51.80
C PRO A 25 39.08 9.83 52.23
N SER A 26 39.83 8.74 51.91
CA SER A 26 39.70 7.35 52.43
C SER A 26 38.42 6.57 52.05
N GLN A 27 38.43 5.28 51.69
CA GLN A 27 39.16 4.15 52.25
C GLN A 27 39.58 3.12 51.18
N SER A 28 40.61 2.34 51.47
CA SER A 28 41.11 1.25 50.61
C SER A 28 40.40 -0.07 50.90
N PHE A 29 39.93 -0.75 49.87
CA PHE A 29 39.68 -2.19 49.90
C PHE A 29 40.16 -2.84 48.60
N ALA A 30 41.19 -3.69 48.71
CA ALA A 30 41.59 -4.59 47.65
C ALA A 30 40.93 -5.94 47.88
N VAL A 31 40.33 -6.53 46.83
CA VAL A 31 39.87 -7.93 46.85
C VAL A 31 40.31 -8.59 45.54
N HIS A 32 40.84 -9.81 45.68
CA HIS A 32 41.49 -10.58 44.61
C HIS A 32 40.55 -10.97 43.46
N CYS A 33 41.10 -11.02 42.25
CA CYS A 33 40.53 -11.78 41.15
C CYS A 33 40.68 -13.29 41.39
N TYR A 34 39.67 -14.07 40.99
CA TYR A 34 39.78 -15.51 40.74
C TYR A 34 39.34 -15.79 39.31
N ALA A 35 40.08 -16.68 38.62
CA ALA A 35 39.79 -17.13 37.26
C ALA A 35 39.11 -18.51 37.29
N VAL A 36 38.32 -18.81 36.24
CA VAL A 36 37.80 -20.15 35.93
C VAL A 36 37.82 -20.32 34.41
N ASP A 37 38.31 -21.47 33.95
CA ASP A 37 38.59 -21.81 32.54
C ASP A 37 37.41 -22.53 31.81
N ASP A 38 37.68 -22.85 30.54
CA ASP A 38 37.05 -23.87 29.66
C ASP A 38 35.76 -23.57 28.88
N CYS A 39 35.93 -23.30 27.57
CA CYS A 39 35.57 -24.26 26.51
C CYS A 39 36.07 -23.85 25.10
N CYS A 40 36.44 -24.84 24.28
CA CYS A 40 37.09 -24.67 22.97
C CYS A 40 36.18 -24.99 21.76
N ILE A 41 36.75 -24.82 20.53
CA ILE A 41 36.50 -25.58 19.27
C ILE A 41 35.75 -24.89 18.09
N LEU A 42 36.57 -24.50 17.10
CA LEU A 42 36.45 -24.52 15.62
C LEU A 42 35.35 -23.73 14.84
N ASN A 43 35.87 -22.82 14.00
CA ASN A 43 35.29 -22.16 12.81
C ASN A 43 35.12 -23.18 11.64
N PRO A 44 34.31 -22.96 10.56
CA PRO A 44 34.26 -21.74 9.76
C PRO A 44 32.86 -21.21 9.37
N THR A 45 32.63 -19.90 9.46
CA THR A 45 31.52 -19.20 8.76
C THR A 45 32.05 -18.07 7.84
N PRO A 46 31.36 -17.77 6.71
CA PRO A 46 31.92 -16.98 5.62
C PRO A 46 32.04 -15.47 5.94
N PRO A 47 32.90 -14.73 5.22
CA PRO A 47 33.21 -13.35 5.56
C PRO A 47 32.01 -12.39 5.42
N MET A 48 31.97 -11.41 6.33
CA MET A 48 31.00 -10.32 6.43
C MET A 48 30.88 -9.46 5.14
N SER A 49 31.79 -9.62 4.18
CA SER A 49 31.83 -8.91 2.90
C SER A 49 30.68 -9.22 1.94
N VAL A 50 29.85 -10.24 2.20
CA VAL A 50 28.68 -10.55 1.35
C VAL A 50 27.55 -9.54 1.53
N PHE A 51 27.34 -9.01 2.75
CA PHE A 51 26.23 -8.10 3.05
C PHE A 51 26.45 -6.65 2.56
N LEU A 52 27.69 -6.21 2.35
CA LEU A 52 28.01 -4.85 1.93
C LEU A 52 28.09 -4.64 0.41
N LYS A 53 27.95 -5.71 -0.41
CA LYS A 53 28.10 -5.60 -1.87
C LYS A 53 26.78 -5.61 -2.66
N ASN A 54 25.64 -5.80 -2.00
CA ASN A 54 24.30 -5.70 -2.58
C ASN A 54 23.35 -5.00 -1.59
N PRO A 55 22.81 -3.79 -1.87
CA PRO A 55 21.77 -3.17 -1.04
C PRO A 55 20.38 -3.83 -1.18
N ILE A 56 20.34 -5.08 -1.69
CA ILE A 56 19.13 -5.83 -2.05
C ILE A 56 19.34 -7.32 -1.70
N ALA A 57 19.38 -7.62 -0.41
CA ALA A 57 19.08 -8.96 0.11
C ALA A 57 17.66 -8.94 0.69
N ILE A 58 16.67 -8.69 -0.18
CA ILE A 58 15.27 -8.93 0.17
C ILE A 58 15.15 -10.45 0.38
N LEU A 59 14.71 -10.89 1.57
CA LEU A 59 14.41 -12.31 1.81
C LEU A 59 13.50 -12.83 0.67
N PRO A 60 13.73 -14.06 0.15
CA PRO A 60 13.03 -14.53 -1.02
C PRO A 60 11.54 -14.74 -0.72
N ILE A 61 10.73 -13.73 -1.04
CA ILE A 61 9.28 -13.73 -0.94
C ILE A 61 8.74 -14.90 -1.76
N HIS A 62 8.25 -15.93 -1.07
CA HIS A 62 8.00 -17.24 -1.67
C HIS A 62 6.74 -17.26 -2.58
N ILE A 63 5.92 -16.20 -2.54
CA ILE A 63 4.64 -16.11 -3.22
C ILE A 63 4.60 -14.89 -4.17
N PRO A 64 4.22 -15.06 -5.46
CA PRO A 64 4.10 -13.93 -6.37
C PRO A 64 2.94 -13.01 -5.97
N GLY A 65 3.12 -11.69 -6.09
CA GLY A 65 2.10 -10.67 -5.74
C GLY A 65 0.72 -10.91 -6.37
N ALA A 66 0.69 -11.51 -7.56
CA ALA A 66 -0.51 -11.94 -8.28
C ALA A 66 -1.38 -13.00 -7.55
N ALA A 67 -0.80 -13.79 -6.64
CA ALA A 67 -1.52 -14.87 -5.95
C ALA A 67 -2.34 -14.40 -4.74
N TYR A 68 -1.96 -13.27 -4.12
CA TYR A 68 -2.64 -12.80 -2.90
C TYR A 68 -4.12 -12.40 -3.11
N PRO A 69 -4.53 -11.74 -4.21
CA PRO A 69 -5.94 -11.50 -4.47
C PRO A 69 -6.77 -12.81 -4.52
N LEU A 70 -6.21 -13.88 -5.10
CA LEU A 70 -6.84 -15.20 -5.16
C LEU A 70 -6.87 -15.88 -3.78
N LYS A 71 -5.78 -15.81 -3.00
CA LYS A 71 -5.76 -16.25 -1.59
C LYS A 71 -6.83 -15.52 -0.77
N GLY A 72 -7.04 -14.22 -1.01
CA GLY A 72 -8.09 -13.43 -0.37
C GLY A 72 -9.51 -13.92 -0.63
N ILE A 73 -9.81 -14.40 -1.85
CA ILE A 73 -11.09 -15.05 -2.18
C ILE A 73 -11.25 -16.35 -1.40
N LEU A 74 -10.23 -17.21 -1.43
CA LEU A 74 -10.26 -18.51 -0.74
C LEU A 74 -10.43 -18.34 0.77
N TYR A 75 -9.75 -17.36 1.36
CA TYR A 75 -9.88 -16.97 2.76
C TYR A 75 -11.30 -16.47 3.09
N LEU A 76 -11.91 -15.66 2.21
CA LEU A 76 -13.28 -15.19 2.38
C LEU A 76 -14.30 -16.35 2.33
N ILE A 77 -14.10 -17.33 1.44
CA ILE A 77 -14.92 -18.55 1.35
C ILE A 77 -14.78 -19.39 2.62
N GLN A 78 -13.54 -19.60 3.10
CA GLN A 78 -13.25 -20.32 4.35
C GLN A 78 -13.81 -19.61 5.59
N HIS A 79 -13.99 -18.28 5.53
CA HIS A 79 -14.43 -17.46 6.65
C HIS A 79 -15.63 -16.58 6.28
N ALA A 80 -16.73 -17.21 5.88
CA ALA A 80 -17.99 -16.55 5.49
C ALA A 80 -18.54 -15.52 6.52
N SER A 81 -18.11 -15.57 7.79
CA SER A 81 -18.42 -14.53 8.79
C SER A 81 -17.88 -13.13 8.40
N LEU A 82 -16.77 -13.05 7.68
CA LEU A 82 -16.20 -11.81 7.12
C LEU A 82 -16.95 -11.31 5.88
N ALA A 83 -17.75 -12.16 5.22
CA ALA A 83 -18.54 -11.75 4.06
C ALA A 83 -19.78 -10.93 4.44
N ARG A 84 -20.28 -11.07 5.69
CA ARG A 84 -21.52 -10.42 6.13
C ARG A 84 -21.52 -8.89 5.92
N PRO A 85 -20.49 -8.10 6.33
CA PRO A 85 -20.47 -6.66 6.09
C PRO A 85 -20.45 -6.31 4.60
N ILE A 86 -19.73 -7.09 3.79
CA ILE A 86 -19.62 -6.87 2.34
C ILE A 86 -20.96 -7.11 1.65
N ILE A 87 -21.63 -8.23 1.97
CA ILE A 87 -22.95 -8.58 1.43
C ILE A 87 -23.99 -7.55 1.87
N THR A 88 -23.99 -7.11 3.15
CA THR A 88 -24.90 -6.06 3.62
C THR A 88 -24.69 -4.74 2.88
N SER A 89 -23.43 -4.30 2.69
CA SER A 89 -23.13 -3.09 1.94
C SER A 89 -23.51 -3.22 0.47
N PHE A 90 -23.25 -4.37 -0.18
CA PHE A 90 -23.65 -4.63 -1.56
C PHE A 90 -25.16 -4.62 -1.74
N LEU A 91 -25.92 -5.29 -0.85
CA LEU A 91 -27.38 -5.30 -0.89
C LEU A 91 -27.97 -3.89 -0.67
N PHE A 92 -27.37 -3.09 0.21
CA PHE A 92 -27.79 -1.71 0.43
C PHE A 92 -27.51 -0.83 -0.81
N THR A 93 -26.33 -0.97 -1.45
CA THR A 93 -26.02 -0.32 -2.73
C THR A 93 -27.00 -0.71 -3.83
N LEU A 94 -27.32 -2.01 -3.93
CA LEU A 94 -28.24 -2.53 -4.93
C LEU A 94 -29.67 -2.00 -4.71
N LEU A 95 -30.16 -2.01 -3.48
CA LEU A 95 -31.48 -1.47 -3.12
C LEU A 95 -31.55 0.03 -3.40
N ALA A 96 -30.51 0.78 -3.04
CA ALA A 96 -30.41 2.20 -3.33
C ALA A 96 -30.44 2.46 -4.84
N ALA A 97 -29.65 1.74 -5.65
CA ALA A 97 -29.67 1.88 -7.10
C ALA A 97 -31.04 1.54 -7.72
N LEU A 98 -31.64 0.42 -7.31
CA LEU A 98 -32.98 0.00 -7.75
C LEU A 98 -34.11 0.97 -7.36
N THR A 99 -33.90 1.80 -6.33
CA THR A 99 -34.87 2.80 -5.87
C THR A 99 -34.61 4.18 -6.49
N THR A 100 -33.36 4.65 -6.45
CA THR A 100 -32.95 5.97 -6.94
C THR A 100 -33.13 6.12 -8.45
N ILE A 101 -32.70 5.12 -9.24
CA ILE A 101 -32.74 5.22 -10.71
C ILE A 101 -34.17 5.43 -11.23
N PRO A 102 -35.19 4.62 -10.88
CA PRO A 102 -36.55 4.85 -11.38
C PRO A 102 -37.18 6.14 -10.83
N ILE A 103 -36.91 6.52 -9.57
CA ILE A 103 -37.43 7.76 -9.00
C ILE A 103 -36.89 8.98 -9.76
N LEU A 104 -35.57 9.07 -9.96
CA LEU A 104 -34.97 10.17 -10.73
C LEU A 104 -35.42 10.13 -12.19
N PHE A 105 -35.51 8.95 -12.81
CA PHE A 105 -35.99 8.84 -14.19
C PHE A 105 -37.42 9.38 -14.34
N LEU A 106 -38.34 9.04 -13.44
CA LEU A 106 -39.73 9.52 -13.50
C LEU A 106 -39.84 11.05 -13.32
N ILE A 107 -38.96 11.67 -12.52
CA ILE A 107 -39.02 13.10 -12.21
C ILE A 107 -38.20 13.94 -13.22
N LEU A 108 -36.96 13.55 -13.52
CA LEU A 108 -35.99 14.37 -14.28
C LEU A 108 -36.02 14.11 -15.80
N TYR A 109 -36.33 12.90 -16.27
CA TYR A 109 -36.22 12.57 -17.70
C TYR A 109 -37.08 13.49 -18.58
N ARG A 110 -38.33 13.76 -18.18
CA ARG A 110 -39.25 14.61 -18.95
C ARG A 110 -38.80 16.08 -19.02
N PRO A 111 -38.48 16.78 -17.91
CA PRO A 111 -37.96 18.14 -18.00
C PRO A 111 -36.60 18.21 -18.70
N GLN A 112 -35.70 17.23 -18.50
CA GLN A 112 -34.41 17.18 -19.21
C GLN A 112 -34.59 17.01 -20.72
N HIS A 113 -35.45 16.08 -21.18
CA HIS A 113 -35.76 15.92 -22.59
C HIS A 113 -36.26 17.22 -23.21
N ASN A 114 -37.20 17.90 -22.55
CA ASN A 114 -37.76 19.17 -23.03
C ASN A 114 -36.71 20.29 -23.05
N LEU A 115 -35.86 20.38 -22.03
CA LEU A 115 -34.75 21.34 -21.98
C LEU A 115 -33.79 21.10 -23.14
N ILE A 116 -33.41 19.85 -23.41
CA ILE A 116 -32.50 19.47 -24.48
C ILE A 116 -33.12 19.73 -25.86
N THR A 117 -34.40 19.42 -26.09
CA THR A 117 -35.07 19.77 -27.36
C THR A 117 -35.15 21.29 -27.57
N ASN A 118 -35.34 22.06 -26.51
CA ASN A 118 -35.39 23.53 -26.60
C ASN A 118 -34.00 24.11 -26.89
N LEU A 119 -32.95 23.61 -26.23
CA LEU A 119 -31.56 24.03 -26.48
C LEU A 119 -31.07 23.66 -27.89
N LEU A 120 -31.45 22.48 -28.40
CA LEU A 120 -31.09 22.03 -29.75
C LEU A 120 -32.00 22.58 -30.85
N SER A 121 -33.03 23.37 -30.52
CA SER A 121 -33.94 23.97 -31.52
C SER A 121 -33.22 24.85 -32.54
N SER A 122 -32.14 25.52 -32.14
CA SER A 122 -31.27 26.31 -33.01
C SER A 122 -30.36 25.47 -33.93
N PHE A 123 -30.29 24.15 -33.74
CA PHE A 123 -29.37 23.24 -34.43
C PHE A 123 -30.12 22.04 -35.04
N PRO A 124 -30.85 22.23 -36.17
CA PRO A 124 -31.75 21.20 -36.72
C PRO A 124 -31.04 19.90 -37.14
N THR A 125 -29.75 19.97 -37.49
CA THR A 125 -28.90 18.81 -37.78
C THR A 125 -28.71 17.90 -36.56
N LEU A 126 -28.54 18.48 -35.37
CA LEU A 126 -28.39 17.72 -34.11
C LEU A 126 -29.73 17.18 -33.61
N LEU A 127 -30.82 17.91 -33.84
CA LEU A 127 -32.18 17.48 -33.46
C LEU A 127 -32.62 16.20 -34.19
N THR A 128 -32.22 16.07 -35.46
CA THR A 128 -32.54 14.91 -36.32
C THR A 128 -31.48 13.81 -36.25
N PHE A 129 -30.34 14.06 -35.59
CA PHE A 129 -29.29 13.05 -35.43
C PHE A 129 -29.82 11.83 -34.67
N THR A 130 -29.63 10.64 -35.25
CA THR A 130 -30.02 9.36 -34.65
C THR A 130 -28.83 8.45 -34.49
N PHE A 131 -28.78 7.76 -33.36
CA PHE A 131 -27.80 6.71 -33.07
C PHE A 131 -28.57 5.47 -32.63
N LEU A 132 -28.25 4.31 -33.20
CA LEU A 132 -29.00 3.05 -32.98
C LEU A 132 -30.53 3.21 -33.20
N LYS A 133 -30.94 3.97 -34.23
CA LYS A 133 -32.35 4.33 -34.54
C LYS A 133 -33.09 5.16 -33.47
N ILE A 134 -32.40 5.64 -32.44
CA ILE A 134 -32.95 6.49 -31.37
C ILE A 134 -32.38 7.92 -31.54
N ARG A 135 -33.20 8.96 -31.32
CA ARG A 135 -32.78 10.36 -31.45
C ARG A 135 -31.77 10.76 -30.38
N LEU A 136 -30.86 11.66 -30.72
CA LEU A 136 -29.92 12.26 -29.76
C LEU A 136 -30.64 12.88 -28.56
N THR A 137 -31.78 13.55 -28.79
CA THR A 137 -32.61 14.17 -27.75
C THR A 137 -33.20 13.16 -26.76
N THR A 138 -33.20 11.86 -27.07
CA THR A 138 -33.63 10.76 -26.20
C THR A 138 -32.44 10.11 -25.48
N TRP A 139 -31.31 9.96 -26.18
CA TRP A 139 -30.06 9.44 -25.58
C TRP A 139 -29.47 10.37 -24.51
N THR A 140 -29.39 11.67 -24.78
CA THR A 140 -28.76 12.64 -23.87
C THR A 140 -29.42 12.71 -22.48
N PRO A 141 -30.77 12.87 -22.33
CA PRO A 141 -31.40 12.86 -21.01
C PRO A 141 -31.33 11.49 -20.32
N LEU A 142 -31.34 10.38 -21.08
CA LEU A 142 -31.16 9.04 -20.50
C LEU A 142 -29.77 8.89 -19.86
N ILE A 143 -28.71 9.28 -20.58
CA ILE A 143 -27.33 9.24 -20.07
C ILE A 143 -27.15 10.20 -18.90
N LEU A 144 -27.71 11.41 -18.97
CA LEU A 144 -27.65 12.39 -17.90
C LEU A 144 -28.33 11.90 -16.62
N CYS A 145 -29.56 11.37 -16.73
CA CYS A 145 -30.29 10.80 -15.61
C CYS A 145 -29.57 9.59 -14.98
N LEU A 146 -28.91 8.74 -15.78
CA LEU A 146 -28.09 7.64 -15.27
C LEU A 146 -26.85 8.15 -14.55
N ALA A 147 -26.18 9.18 -15.07
CA ALA A 147 -25.04 9.82 -14.43
C ALA A 147 -25.43 10.45 -13.09
N GLU A 148 -26.48 11.26 -13.04
CA GLU A 148 -27.02 11.88 -11.81
C GLU A 148 -27.45 10.82 -10.78
N SER A 149 -28.10 9.73 -11.23
CA SER A 149 -28.43 8.59 -10.36
C SER A 149 -27.19 7.94 -9.78
N SER A 150 -26.13 7.74 -10.58
CA SER A 150 -24.88 7.16 -10.10
C SER A 150 -24.19 8.06 -9.08
N LEU A 151 -24.26 9.39 -9.24
CA LEU A 151 -23.73 10.36 -8.29
C LEU A 151 -24.52 10.34 -6.97
N LEU A 152 -25.85 10.30 -7.02
CA LEU A 152 -26.69 10.25 -5.81
C LEU A 152 -26.50 8.93 -5.04
N VAL A 153 -26.46 7.79 -5.74
CA VAL A 153 -26.17 6.49 -5.13
C VAL A 153 -24.77 6.49 -4.52
N SER A 154 -23.76 7.03 -5.22
CA SER A 154 -22.39 7.12 -4.69
C SER A 154 -22.30 8.02 -3.45
N PHE A 155 -23.02 9.14 -3.43
CA PHE A 155 -23.10 10.02 -2.27
C PHE A 155 -23.75 9.32 -1.06
N LEU A 156 -24.89 8.66 -1.28
CA LEU A 156 -25.58 7.88 -0.25
C LEU A 156 -24.71 6.73 0.27
N MET A 157 -24.01 6.02 -0.63
CA MET A 157 -23.09 4.95 -0.24
C MET A 157 -21.87 5.45 0.50
N ASN A 158 -21.31 6.62 0.16
CA ASN A 158 -20.20 7.17 0.91
C ASN A 158 -20.62 7.54 2.34
N HIS A 159 -21.80 8.16 2.50
CA HIS A 159 -22.36 8.46 3.82
C HIS A 159 -22.64 7.18 4.63
N TRP A 160 -23.21 6.15 3.99
CA TRP A 160 -23.46 4.86 4.63
C TRP A 160 -22.16 4.10 4.96
N ALA A 161 -21.17 4.07 4.09
CA ALA A 161 -19.91 3.33 4.28
C ALA A 161 -19.03 3.94 5.40
N HIS A 162 -19.13 5.26 5.63
CA HIS A 162 -18.54 5.88 6.82
C HIS A 162 -19.22 5.41 8.12
N ALA A 163 -20.52 5.10 8.11
CA ALA A 163 -21.23 4.52 9.25
C ALA A 163 -21.05 2.98 9.36
N ALA A 164 -21.00 2.29 8.22
CA ALA A 164 -20.97 0.84 8.10
C ALA A 164 -19.54 0.31 7.93
N ARG A 165 -18.76 0.35 9.02
CA ARG A 165 -17.45 -0.33 9.20
C ARG A 165 -16.61 -0.42 7.92
N GLY A 166 -16.05 0.71 7.50
CA GLY A 166 -15.26 0.81 6.27
C GLY A 166 -14.08 -0.17 6.17
N THR A 167 -13.51 -0.26 4.96
CA THR A 167 -12.50 -1.22 4.49
C THR A 167 -11.34 -1.47 5.46
N ILE A 168 -10.95 -0.45 6.23
CA ILE A 168 -9.89 -0.50 7.26
C ILE A 168 -10.23 -1.50 8.38
N HIS A 169 -11.49 -1.62 8.79
CA HIS A 169 -11.87 -2.57 9.85
C HIS A 169 -11.79 -4.03 9.38
N LEU A 170 -12.18 -4.33 8.14
CA LEU A 170 -12.00 -5.66 7.56
C LEU A 170 -10.51 -6.04 7.49
N PHE A 171 -9.65 -5.09 7.12
CA PHE A 171 -8.20 -5.26 7.13
C PHE A 171 -7.65 -5.53 8.55
N GLN A 172 -8.07 -4.73 9.54
CA GLN A 172 -7.69 -4.94 10.95
C GLN A 172 -8.20 -6.28 11.52
N ASP A 173 -9.39 -6.73 11.14
CA ASP A 173 -9.96 -8.00 11.62
C ASP A 173 -9.20 -9.22 11.06
N VAL A 174 -8.58 -9.12 9.88
CA VAL A 174 -7.63 -10.13 9.39
C VAL A 174 -6.35 -10.11 10.22
N LEU A 175 -5.73 -8.95 10.44
CA LEU A 175 -4.50 -8.84 11.25
C LEU A 175 -4.68 -9.43 12.66
N LYS A 176 -5.81 -9.14 13.32
CA LYS A 176 -6.15 -9.71 14.64
C LYS A 176 -6.30 -11.23 14.62
N ARG A 177 -6.83 -11.82 13.54
CA ARG A 177 -6.97 -13.27 13.40
C ARG A 177 -5.63 -14.00 13.22
N HIS A 178 -4.61 -13.30 12.73
CA HIS A 178 -3.25 -13.80 12.57
C HIS A 178 -2.31 -13.36 13.73
N ASP A 179 -2.86 -12.81 14.84
CA ASP A 179 -2.13 -12.21 15.98
C ASP A 179 -0.99 -11.24 15.57
N THR A 180 -1.14 -10.61 14.40
CA THR A 180 -0.07 -9.81 13.80
C THR A 180 -0.09 -8.40 14.39
N ARG A 181 0.92 -8.09 15.21
CA ARG A 181 1.13 -6.75 15.77
C ARG A 181 2.02 -5.94 14.84
N ILE A 182 1.55 -4.75 14.47
CA ILE A 182 2.32 -3.81 13.65
C ILE A 182 3.33 -3.09 14.54
N GLY A 183 4.62 -3.30 14.26
CA GLY A 183 5.73 -2.62 14.93
C GLY A 183 6.36 -1.50 14.08
N PRO A 184 7.48 -0.91 14.53
CA PRO A 184 8.19 0.13 13.77
C PRO A 184 8.64 -0.37 12.40
N LEU A 185 8.73 0.53 11.42
CA LEU A 185 9.21 0.19 10.08
C LEU A 185 10.72 -0.08 10.15
N VAL A 186 11.15 -1.30 9.81
CA VAL A 186 12.57 -1.60 9.61
C VAL A 186 12.91 -1.34 8.16
N GLN A 187 13.68 -0.29 7.92
CA GLN A 187 14.21 0.01 6.59
C GLN A 187 15.73 0.21 6.68
N ASP A 188 16.45 -0.51 5.83
CA ASP A 188 17.90 -0.35 5.63
C ASP A 188 18.70 -0.48 6.96
N GLY A 189 18.23 -1.34 7.87
CA GLY A 189 18.84 -1.64 9.18
C GLY A 189 18.41 -0.72 10.33
N VAL A 190 17.55 0.27 10.08
CA VAL A 190 17.12 1.26 11.08
C VAL A 190 15.62 1.13 11.36
N GLU A 191 15.24 1.22 12.63
CA GLU A 191 13.84 1.33 13.04
C GLU A 191 13.32 2.76 12.91
N PHE A 192 12.18 2.91 12.22
CA PHE A 192 11.48 4.18 12.09
C PHE A 192 10.18 4.16 12.90
N PHE A 193 10.11 5.06 13.88
CA PHE A 193 8.91 5.32 14.66
C PHE A 193 7.98 6.30 13.93
N PRO A 194 6.66 6.14 14.05
CA PRO A 194 5.69 6.96 13.32
C PRO A 194 5.79 8.43 13.74
N SER A 195 6.05 9.30 12.77
CA SER A 195 5.82 10.74 12.90
C SER A 195 4.47 11.06 12.27
N SER A 196 3.69 11.96 12.88
CA SER A 196 2.31 12.27 12.48
C SER A 196 2.17 12.42 10.95
N PRO A 197 1.16 11.77 10.33
CA PRO A 197 0.99 11.83 8.88
C PRO A 197 0.81 13.29 8.46
N PRO A 198 1.59 13.81 7.49
CA PRO A 198 1.40 15.17 7.01
C PRO A 198 0.02 15.27 6.35
N ALA A 199 -0.70 16.34 6.65
CA ALA A 199 -1.96 16.64 6.01
C ALA A 199 -1.75 16.82 4.49
N THR A 200 -2.30 15.91 3.69
CA THR A 200 -2.26 16.02 2.23
C THR A 200 -2.97 17.31 1.82
N THR A 201 -2.29 18.13 1.04
CA THR A 201 -2.80 19.43 0.64
C THR A 201 -3.93 19.27 -0.38
N GLY A 202 -4.88 20.21 -0.41
CA GLY A 202 -5.98 20.17 -1.38
C GLY A 202 -5.50 20.15 -2.84
N LEU A 203 -4.31 20.72 -3.09
CA LEU A 203 -3.64 20.72 -4.40
C LEU A 203 -3.22 19.31 -4.84
N GLU A 204 -2.57 18.54 -3.97
CA GLU A 204 -2.15 17.15 -4.27
C GLU A 204 -3.38 16.28 -4.58
N ARG A 205 -4.47 16.47 -3.84
CA ARG A 205 -5.73 15.75 -4.07
C ARG A 205 -6.38 16.12 -5.41
N ALA A 206 -6.25 17.36 -5.85
CA ALA A 206 -6.68 17.80 -7.18
C ALA A 206 -5.80 17.20 -8.30
N PHE A 207 -4.48 17.15 -8.11
CA PHE A 207 -3.56 16.49 -9.04
C PHE A 207 -3.83 14.98 -9.17
N GLU A 208 -4.11 14.26 -8.07
CA GLU A 208 -4.52 12.86 -8.15
C GLU A 208 -5.80 12.65 -8.97
N LEU A 209 -6.79 13.53 -8.81
CA LEU A 209 -8.05 13.44 -9.56
C LEU A 209 -7.82 13.73 -11.05
N PHE A 210 -6.96 14.70 -11.36
CA PHE A 210 -6.55 15.00 -12.73
C PHE A 210 -5.78 13.84 -13.38
N GLU A 211 -4.83 13.21 -12.66
CA GLU A 211 -4.09 12.05 -13.17
C GLU A 211 -5.04 10.87 -13.47
N ARG A 212 -5.99 10.57 -12.56
CA ARG A 212 -7.01 9.53 -12.79
C ARG A 212 -7.89 9.86 -14.00
N PHE A 213 -8.30 11.11 -14.16
CA PHE A 213 -9.10 11.55 -15.31
C PHE A 213 -8.32 11.46 -16.62
N ALA A 214 -7.07 11.93 -16.64
CA ALA A 214 -6.20 11.83 -17.82
C ALA A 214 -5.94 10.37 -18.21
N LEU A 215 -5.70 9.48 -17.23
CA LEU A 215 -5.50 8.05 -17.47
C LEU A 215 -6.78 7.38 -18.00
N TRP A 216 -7.97 7.82 -17.56
CA TRP A 216 -9.26 7.39 -18.11
C TRP A 216 -9.46 7.86 -19.56
N VAL A 217 -9.18 9.14 -19.85
CA VAL A 217 -9.26 9.69 -21.22
C VAL A 217 -8.28 8.98 -22.18
N VAL A 218 -7.07 8.64 -21.73
CA VAL A 218 -6.09 7.91 -22.55
C VAL A 218 -6.47 6.43 -22.73
N THR A 219 -7.08 5.78 -21.73
CA THR A 219 -7.53 4.38 -21.86
C THR A 219 -8.87 4.22 -22.57
N PHE A 220 -9.69 5.28 -22.69
CA PHE A 220 -11.01 5.20 -23.33
C PHE A 220 -10.94 4.79 -24.82
N PRO A 221 -10.13 5.42 -25.71
CA PRO A 221 -9.97 4.96 -27.09
C PRO A 221 -9.41 3.54 -27.20
N LEU A 222 -8.60 3.13 -26.23
CA LEU A 222 -7.90 1.85 -26.25
C LEU A 222 -8.86 0.66 -26.13
N ASN A 223 -10.01 0.85 -25.47
CA ASN A 223 -11.07 -0.17 -25.36
C ASN A 223 -11.78 -0.50 -26.68
N PHE A 224 -11.58 0.26 -27.76
CA PHE A 224 -12.13 -0.07 -29.08
C PHE A 224 -11.47 -1.29 -29.75
N VAL A 225 -10.28 -1.72 -29.28
CA VAL A 225 -9.62 -2.94 -29.77
C VAL A 225 -9.84 -4.08 -28.75
N PRO A 226 -10.77 -5.03 -29.01
CA PRO A 226 -11.01 -6.15 -28.09
C PRO A 226 -9.74 -6.98 -27.87
N GLY A 227 -9.54 -7.46 -26.64
CA GLY A 227 -8.34 -8.17 -26.22
C GLY A 227 -7.20 -7.23 -25.83
N ILE A 228 -6.58 -6.53 -26.80
CA ILE A 228 -5.43 -5.64 -26.53
C ILE A 228 -5.83 -4.48 -25.62
N GLY A 229 -6.95 -3.83 -25.90
CA GLY A 229 -7.50 -2.74 -25.08
C GLY A 229 -7.74 -3.17 -23.64
N THR A 230 -8.38 -4.32 -23.45
CA THR A 230 -8.65 -4.91 -22.14
C THR A 230 -7.35 -5.23 -21.39
N ALA A 231 -6.35 -5.82 -22.05
CA ALA A 231 -5.07 -6.14 -21.44
C ALA A 231 -4.32 -4.89 -20.95
N VAL A 232 -4.27 -3.83 -21.77
CA VAL A 232 -3.60 -2.58 -21.37
C VAL A 232 -4.42 -1.81 -20.33
N PHE A 233 -5.75 -1.84 -20.41
CA PHE A 233 -6.65 -1.29 -19.36
C PHE A 233 -6.38 -1.95 -18.01
N LEU A 234 -6.33 -3.28 -17.95
CA LEU A 234 -6.01 -4.04 -16.74
C LEU A 234 -4.60 -3.71 -16.23
N TYR A 235 -3.61 -3.60 -17.12
CA TYR A 235 -2.24 -3.22 -16.75
C TYR A 235 -2.16 -1.82 -16.13
N LEU A 236 -2.71 -0.79 -16.79
CA LEU A 236 -2.58 0.60 -16.35
C LEU A 236 -3.38 0.88 -15.07
N ASN A 237 -4.65 0.45 -15.02
CA ASN A 237 -5.49 0.62 -13.84
C ASN A 237 -5.00 -0.25 -12.68
N GLY A 238 -4.58 -1.49 -12.97
CA GLY A 238 -3.99 -2.38 -11.98
C GLY A 238 -2.71 -1.82 -11.36
N LYS A 239 -1.81 -1.25 -12.17
CA LYS A 239 -0.60 -0.56 -11.69
C LYS A 239 -0.92 0.62 -10.76
N ALA A 240 -1.87 1.48 -11.13
CA ALA A 240 -2.29 2.61 -10.31
C ALA A 240 -2.95 2.15 -8.99
N ARG A 241 -3.81 1.13 -9.06
CA ARG A 241 -4.46 0.53 -7.89
C ARG A 241 -3.48 -0.15 -6.95
N GLY A 242 -2.52 -0.89 -7.50
CA GLY A 242 -1.52 -1.66 -6.77
C GLY A 242 -0.76 -0.81 -5.75
N GLY A 243 -0.33 0.39 -6.14
CA GLY A 243 0.37 1.31 -5.23
C GLY A 243 -0.45 1.77 -4.01
N LYS A 244 -1.79 1.70 -4.06
CA LYS A 244 -2.70 2.11 -2.99
C LYS A 244 -3.23 0.95 -2.14
N VAL A 245 -2.91 -0.30 -2.50
CA VAL A 245 -3.50 -1.48 -1.85
C VAL A 245 -3.18 -1.60 -0.36
N HIS A 246 -2.03 -1.09 0.07
CA HIS A 246 -1.55 -1.12 1.45
C HIS A 246 -1.70 0.23 2.18
N GLU A 247 -2.60 1.12 1.73
CA GLU A 247 -2.85 2.41 2.40
C GLU A 247 -3.15 2.24 3.89
N ALA A 248 -4.06 1.33 4.26
CA ALA A 248 -4.37 1.01 5.66
C ALA A 248 -3.16 0.45 6.46
N TYR A 249 -2.26 -0.31 5.82
CA TYR A 249 -1.03 -0.79 6.46
C TYR A 249 -0.04 0.35 6.69
N PHE A 250 0.12 1.23 5.70
CA PHE A 250 0.98 2.41 5.77
C PHE A 250 0.48 3.44 6.79
N ASP A 251 -0.83 3.59 6.93
CA ASP A 251 -1.46 4.42 7.95
C ASP A 251 -1.20 3.85 9.36
N LEU A 252 -1.36 2.54 9.54
CA LEU A 252 -1.08 1.88 10.83
C LEU A 252 0.42 1.90 11.21
N LYS A 253 1.33 1.91 10.23
CA LYS A 253 2.77 2.17 10.45
C LYS A 253 3.13 3.65 10.54
N GLY A 254 2.18 4.57 10.37
CA GLY A 254 2.43 6.03 10.35
C GLY A 254 3.45 6.46 9.31
N MET A 255 3.49 5.81 8.15
CA MET A 255 4.44 6.16 7.07
C MET A 255 4.04 7.48 6.39
N ASN A 256 5.03 8.36 6.21
CA ASN A 256 4.92 9.56 5.38
C ASN A 256 4.88 9.20 3.88
N PHE A 257 4.28 10.03 3.03
CA PHE A 257 4.16 9.85 1.57
C PHE A 257 5.46 9.41 0.90
N LYS A 258 6.59 10.09 1.19
CA LYS A 258 7.91 9.74 0.63
C LYS A 258 8.42 8.35 1.07
N GLN A 259 8.01 7.85 2.24
CA GLN A 259 8.33 6.49 2.68
C GLN A 259 7.46 5.47 1.96
N ARG A 260 6.14 5.74 1.81
CA ARG A 260 5.20 4.91 1.03
C ARG A 260 5.67 4.75 -0.42
N GLU A 261 6.07 5.85 -1.06
CA GLU A 261 6.58 5.85 -2.43
C GLU A 261 7.85 4.99 -2.56
N ARG A 262 8.84 5.17 -1.68
CA ARG A 262 10.07 4.36 -1.67
C ARG A 262 9.79 2.87 -1.43
N TRP A 263 8.87 2.55 -0.51
CA TRP A 263 8.46 1.17 -0.22
C TRP A 263 7.80 0.50 -1.43
N VAL A 264 6.83 1.17 -2.05
CA VAL A 264 6.15 0.69 -3.27
C VAL A 264 7.13 0.61 -4.45
N ALA A 265 8.07 1.55 -4.59
CA ALA A 265 9.10 1.52 -5.62
C ALA A 265 10.04 0.32 -5.47
N LYS A 266 10.52 0.01 -4.25
CA LYS A 266 11.34 -1.19 -3.97
C LYS A 266 10.63 -2.50 -4.36
N ARG A 267 9.30 -2.58 -4.26
CA ARG A 267 8.49 -3.77 -4.60
C ARG A 267 7.55 -3.57 -5.82
N ARG A 268 7.88 -2.67 -6.75
CA ARG A 268 6.97 -2.19 -7.82
C ARG A 268 6.33 -3.31 -8.65
N VAL A 269 7.09 -4.36 -8.97
CA VAL A 269 6.62 -5.51 -9.76
C VAL A 269 5.54 -6.28 -9.01
N GLN A 270 5.71 -6.51 -7.70
CA GLN A 270 4.75 -7.23 -6.87
C GLN A 270 3.46 -6.43 -6.69
N TYR A 271 3.57 -5.13 -6.39
CA TYR A 271 2.42 -4.22 -6.31
C TYR A 271 1.66 -4.14 -7.63
N THR A 272 2.36 -4.07 -8.77
CA THR A 272 1.73 -4.08 -10.10
C THR A 272 1.03 -5.42 -10.36
N ALA A 273 1.69 -6.55 -10.10
CA ALA A 273 1.12 -7.88 -10.32
C ALA A 273 -0.12 -8.13 -9.45
N PHE A 274 -0.08 -7.74 -8.17
CA PHE A 274 -1.24 -7.75 -7.28
C PHE A 274 -2.38 -6.91 -7.90
N GLY A 275 -2.07 -5.66 -8.25
CA GLY A 275 -3.07 -4.71 -8.71
C GLY A 275 -3.73 -5.11 -10.02
N VAL A 276 -3.00 -5.72 -10.96
CA VAL A 276 -3.54 -6.24 -12.23
C VAL A 276 -4.51 -7.39 -11.98
N VAL A 277 -4.16 -8.36 -11.12
CA VAL A 277 -5.08 -9.46 -10.78
C VAL A 277 -6.29 -8.95 -10.00
N ALA A 278 -6.10 -8.03 -9.05
CA ALA A 278 -7.21 -7.39 -8.34
C ALA A 278 -8.14 -6.63 -9.29
N GLN A 279 -7.60 -5.92 -10.29
CA GLN A 279 -8.39 -5.20 -11.29
C GLN A 279 -9.16 -6.15 -12.23
N ALA A 280 -8.60 -7.32 -12.55
CA ALA A 280 -9.29 -8.36 -13.31
C ALA A 280 -10.41 -9.01 -12.48
N LEU A 281 -10.17 -9.26 -11.19
CA LEU A 281 -11.17 -9.81 -10.28
C LEU A 281 -12.35 -8.85 -10.03
N GLU A 282 -12.13 -7.53 -10.06
CA GLU A 282 -13.23 -6.54 -9.94
C GLU A 282 -14.17 -6.46 -11.14
N MET A 283 -13.86 -7.11 -12.27
CA MET A 283 -14.85 -7.35 -13.31
C MET A 283 -15.97 -8.31 -12.83
N LEU A 284 -15.74 -9.06 -11.75
CA LEU A 284 -16.74 -9.86 -11.05
C LEU A 284 -17.24 -9.11 -9.80
N PRO A 285 -18.52 -8.71 -9.73
CA PRO A 285 -19.05 -8.04 -8.56
C PRO A 285 -19.01 -8.96 -7.33
N GLY A 286 -18.49 -8.44 -6.21
CA GLY A 286 -18.47 -9.12 -4.92
C GLY A 286 -17.11 -9.66 -4.44
N VAL A 287 -16.06 -9.62 -5.28
CA VAL A 287 -14.71 -10.04 -4.87
C VAL A 287 -13.93 -8.89 -4.21
N GLY A 288 -13.78 -8.95 -2.88
CA GLY A 288 -12.96 -8.01 -2.13
C GLY A 288 -11.47 -8.35 -2.16
N PHE A 289 -10.68 -7.63 -2.98
CA PHE A 289 -9.20 -7.73 -2.99
C PHE A 289 -8.54 -7.38 -1.64
N VAL A 290 -9.29 -6.74 -0.74
CA VAL A 290 -8.91 -6.32 0.61
C VAL A 290 -8.34 -7.45 1.46
N PHE A 291 -8.93 -8.66 1.40
CA PHE A 291 -8.42 -9.81 2.15
C PHE A 291 -7.06 -10.28 1.63
N GLY A 292 -6.85 -10.22 0.31
CA GLY A 292 -5.54 -10.51 -0.29
C GLY A 292 -4.49 -9.49 0.14
N ALA A 293 -4.85 -8.22 0.22
CA ALA A 293 -3.99 -7.15 0.73
C ALA A 293 -3.67 -7.34 2.22
N ALA A 294 -4.65 -7.71 3.03
CA ALA A 294 -4.45 -7.98 4.45
C ALA A 294 -3.53 -9.20 4.69
N LEU A 295 -3.74 -10.30 3.96
CA LEU A 295 -2.87 -11.47 4.02
C LEU A 295 -1.44 -11.16 3.54
N TRP A 296 -1.29 -10.31 2.52
CA TRP A 296 0.04 -9.85 2.11
C TRP A 296 0.69 -8.97 3.18
N ALA A 297 -0.07 -8.08 3.83
CA ALA A 297 0.42 -7.25 4.93
C ALA A 297 0.84 -8.06 6.17
N VAL A 298 0.22 -9.22 6.43
CA VAL A 298 0.69 -10.17 7.46
C VAL A 298 2.09 -10.68 7.12
N GLU A 299 2.29 -11.22 5.92
CA GLU A 299 3.59 -11.75 5.46
C GLU A 299 4.68 -10.65 5.44
N LEU A 300 4.32 -9.42 5.03
CA LEU A 300 5.21 -8.25 5.12
C LEU A 300 5.60 -7.88 6.56
N GLU A 301 4.72 -8.09 7.55
CA GLU A 301 5.03 -7.79 8.95
C GLU A 301 5.86 -8.90 9.60
N GLU A 302 5.64 -10.16 9.21
CA GLU A 302 6.48 -11.30 9.61
C GLU A 302 7.93 -11.13 9.10
N GLU A 303 8.12 -10.70 7.84
CA GLU A 303 9.44 -10.32 7.31
C GLU A 303 10.10 -9.21 8.15
N GLN A 304 9.33 -8.19 8.52
CA GLN A 304 9.84 -7.03 9.27
C GLN A 304 10.23 -7.41 10.71
N GLU A 305 9.44 -8.26 11.35
CA GLU A 305 9.70 -8.79 12.68
C GLU A 305 10.95 -9.67 12.72
N GLN A 306 11.20 -10.46 11.68
CA GLN A 306 12.46 -11.20 11.53
C GLN A 306 13.67 -10.25 11.41
N LEU A 307 13.53 -9.13 10.70
CA LEU A 307 14.57 -8.12 10.58
C LEU A 307 14.82 -7.39 11.92
N ARG A 308 13.79 -7.07 12.71
CA ARG A 308 13.95 -6.51 14.08
C ARG A 308 14.79 -7.44 14.94
N LYS A 309 14.41 -8.72 15.01
CA LYS A 309 15.13 -9.76 15.76
C LYS A 309 16.57 -9.94 15.30
N ALA A 310 16.86 -9.75 14.01
CA ALA A 310 18.22 -9.81 13.49
C ALA A 310 19.07 -8.58 13.87
N ILE A 311 18.46 -7.41 14.10
CA ILE A 311 19.12 -6.18 14.58
C ILE A 311 19.33 -6.23 16.10
N GLU A 312 18.35 -6.72 16.85
CA GLU A 312 18.43 -6.88 18.31
C GLU A 312 19.35 -8.03 18.77
N ALA A 313 19.63 -9.00 17.89
CA ALA A 313 20.50 -10.12 18.21
C ALA A 313 21.89 -9.63 18.64
N PRO A 314 22.32 -9.88 19.90
CA PRO A 314 23.62 -9.39 20.36
C PRO A 314 24.73 -10.01 19.52
N SER A 315 25.58 -9.15 18.96
CA SER A 315 26.83 -9.59 18.33
C SER A 315 27.63 -10.34 19.38
N LYS A 316 27.73 -11.67 19.22
CA LYS A 316 28.56 -12.50 20.11
C LYS A 316 29.96 -11.88 20.13
N PRO A 317 30.52 -11.54 21.31
CA PRO A 317 31.83 -10.91 21.36
C PRO A 317 32.84 -11.83 20.68
N PHE A 318 33.58 -11.27 19.72
CA PHE A 318 34.65 -11.98 19.05
C PHE A 318 35.82 -12.11 20.03
N CYS A 319 35.80 -13.17 20.85
CA CYS A 319 36.95 -13.55 21.66
C CYS A 319 38.10 -13.91 20.73
N SER A 320 38.98 -12.94 20.52
CA SER A 320 40.28 -13.12 19.87
C SER A 320 41.18 -13.92 20.81
N ASP A 321 40.98 -15.24 20.85
CA ASP A 321 41.89 -16.21 21.50
C ASP A 321 43.22 -16.28 20.73
N ARG A 322 44.02 -15.21 20.87
CA ARG A 322 45.42 -15.20 20.44
C ARG A 322 46.26 -15.81 21.55
N LYS A 323 46.14 -17.13 21.74
CA LYS A 323 47.10 -17.91 22.52
C LYS A 323 48.48 -17.79 21.85
N TYR A 324 49.31 -16.87 22.34
CA TYR A 324 50.75 -17.01 22.24
C TYR A 324 51.16 -18.11 23.21
N ASP A 325 51.76 -19.18 22.70
CA ASP A 325 52.46 -20.13 23.54
C ASP A 325 53.64 -20.77 22.79
N ALA A 326 54.61 -21.26 23.56
CA ALA A 326 55.82 -21.98 23.17
C ALA A 326 56.86 -21.24 22.29
N ARG A 327 57.75 -20.48 22.93
CA ARG A 327 59.11 -20.96 23.29
C ARG A 327 59.83 -20.04 24.27
#